data_AF-A0A820LJU6-F1
#
_entry.id   AF-A0A820LJU6-F1
#
_cell.length_a   1.000
_cell.length_b   1.000
_cell.length_c   1.000
_cell.angle_alpha   90.00
_cell.angle_beta   90.00
_cell.angle_gamma   90.00
#
_symmetry.space_group_name_H-M   'P 1'
#
loop_
_entity.id
_entity.type
_entity.pdbx_description
1 polymer ?
#
loop_
_entity_poly.entity_id
_entity_poly.type
_entity_poly.pdbx_seq_one_letter_code
_entity_poly.pdbx_strand_id
1 'polypeptide(L)'
;MFCTPLTTATYKASIYDWAAERRPYFRMMDPYPPPVFVIPGMKVGCMPYDAFMASNLECFFSATCLNNTAKWISSLPPSDWPKPLNSSVLMNFLPNASTSSILDQYLIDQWHNTKNYSDYFNFCAPTECTYTVEQYNSFIYILTLLIGSYGGLIVGLRTIAPLIVQCSQIIYRWLLQKTQTDVHSAQKQQGIIKK
;
A
#
# COMPACT_ATOMS: atom_id res chain seq x y z
N MET A 1 -18.57 -3.24 -16.58
CA MET A 1 -17.18 -3.15 -17.06
C MET A 1 -16.37 -4.16 -16.25
N PHE A 2 -15.80 -5.18 -16.88
CA PHE A 2 -15.07 -6.23 -16.15
C PHE A 2 -13.58 -5.91 -16.18
N CYS A 3 -13.04 -5.61 -15.00
CA CYS A 3 -11.62 -5.40 -14.81
C CYS A 3 -10.94 -6.75 -14.63
N THR A 4 -10.13 -7.14 -15.60
CA THR A 4 -9.24 -8.31 -15.47
C THR A 4 -7.84 -7.85 -15.09
N PRO A 5 -7.09 -8.62 -14.30
CA PRO A 5 -5.79 -8.23 -13.77
C PRO A 5 -4.69 -8.02 -14.84
N LEU A 6 -4.96 -8.31 -16.12
CA LEU A 6 -4.02 -8.14 -17.23
C LEU A 6 -4.30 -6.93 -18.13
N THR A 7 -5.34 -6.14 -17.86
CA THR A 7 -5.69 -5.00 -18.73
C THR A 7 -5.54 -3.68 -17.99
N THR A 8 -4.45 -2.97 -18.27
CA THR A 8 -4.23 -1.55 -17.92
C THR A 8 -5.07 -0.61 -18.79
N ALA A 9 -6.30 -1.02 -19.12
CA ALA A 9 -7.13 -0.30 -20.07
C ALA A 9 -7.72 0.96 -19.40
N THR A 10 -7.25 2.12 -19.84
CA THR A 10 -7.78 3.43 -19.44
C THR A 10 -8.68 3.98 -20.55
N TYR A 11 -9.80 4.58 -20.18
CA TYR A 11 -10.82 5.14 -21.07
C TYR A 11 -11.10 6.59 -20.70
N LYS A 12 -11.75 7.35 -21.59
CA LYS A 12 -12.11 8.74 -21.31
C LYS A 12 -13.14 8.82 -20.19
N ALA A 13 -12.87 9.64 -19.17
CA ALA A 13 -13.82 9.89 -18.10
C ALA A 13 -15.07 10.58 -18.66
N SER A 14 -16.24 9.99 -18.42
CA SER A 14 -17.49 10.47 -18.99
C SER A 14 -18.62 10.37 -17.96
N ILE A 15 -19.57 11.30 -18.07
CA ILE A 15 -20.77 11.38 -17.25
C ILE A 15 -21.94 10.84 -18.06
N TYR A 16 -22.72 9.98 -17.45
CA TYR A 16 -23.87 9.31 -18.06
C TYR A 16 -25.14 9.71 -17.29
N ASP A 17 -26.22 9.97 -18.01
CA ASP A 17 -27.53 10.19 -17.39
C ASP A 17 -28.30 8.87 -17.33
N TRP A 18 -28.31 8.27 -16.14
CA TRP A 18 -28.99 7.00 -15.88
C TRP A 18 -30.49 7.17 -15.60
N ALA A 19 -31.00 8.41 -15.49
CA ALA A 19 -32.40 8.68 -15.16
C ALA A 19 -33.36 8.45 -16.34
N ALA A 20 -32.84 8.25 -17.56
CA ALA A 20 -33.65 8.03 -18.76
C ALA A 20 -34.19 6.59 -18.91
N GLU A 21 -33.79 5.61 -18.08
CA GLU A 21 -34.11 4.19 -18.32
C GLU A 21 -34.87 3.50 -17.19
N ARG A 22 -36.21 3.58 -17.25
CA ARG A 22 -37.13 2.60 -16.61
C ARG A 22 -37.40 1.40 -17.54
N ARG A 23 -36.38 0.66 -17.98
CA ARG A 23 -36.58 -0.60 -18.72
C ARG A 23 -35.65 -1.69 -18.17
N PRO A 24 -36.16 -2.88 -17.81
CA PRO A 24 -35.34 -3.96 -17.30
C PRO A 24 -34.84 -4.80 -18.48
N TYR A 25 -33.64 -4.54 -18.98
CA TYR A 25 -32.94 -5.53 -19.81
C TYR A 25 -31.44 -5.50 -19.54
N PHE A 26 -30.94 -6.60 -18.97
CA PHE A 26 -29.54 -6.99 -19.00
C PHE A 26 -29.17 -7.38 -20.45
N ARG A 27 -28.50 -6.50 -21.19
CA ARG A 27 -27.68 -6.88 -22.35
C ARG A 27 -26.37 -6.10 -22.37
N MET A 28 -25.33 -6.78 -22.83
CA MET A 28 -23.92 -6.41 -22.73
C MET A 28 -23.54 -5.16 -23.55
N MET A 29 -22.71 -4.31 -22.92
CA MET A 29 -21.53 -3.61 -23.46
C MET A 29 -21.60 -3.01 -24.87
N ASP A 30 -22.47 -2.01 -25.03
CA ASP A 30 -22.08 -0.70 -25.57
C ASP A 30 -22.27 0.31 -24.42
N PRO A 31 -21.54 1.45 -24.33
CA PRO A 31 -21.90 2.50 -23.38
C PRO A 31 -23.15 3.20 -23.93
N TYR A 32 -24.28 2.50 -23.81
CA TYR A 32 -25.61 3.04 -23.93
C TYR A 32 -26.14 3.19 -22.50
N PRO A 33 -26.54 4.39 -22.07
CA PRO A 33 -26.73 5.61 -22.85
C PRO A 33 -25.41 6.30 -23.29
N PRO A 34 -25.42 7.11 -24.37
CA PRO A 34 -24.27 7.91 -24.77
C PRO A 34 -23.84 8.86 -23.64
N PRO A 35 -22.54 9.17 -23.51
CA PRO A 35 -22.08 10.06 -22.47
C PRO A 35 -22.63 11.47 -22.71
N VAL A 36 -23.22 12.05 -21.68
CA VAL A 36 -23.77 13.43 -21.70
C VAL A 36 -22.64 14.45 -21.73
N PHE A 37 -21.54 14.14 -21.04
CA PHE A 37 -20.36 14.99 -21.01
C PHE A 37 -19.10 14.13 -20.83
N VAL A 38 -18.11 14.35 -21.68
CA VAL A 38 -16.78 13.73 -21.54
C VAL A 38 -15.87 14.75 -20.89
N ILE A 39 -15.22 14.39 -19.78
CA ILE A 39 -14.33 15.27 -19.04
C ILE A 39 -12.97 15.30 -19.76
N PRO A 40 -12.55 16.43 -20.35
CA PRO A 40 -11.25 16.55 -21.00
C PRO A 40 -10.10 16.27 -20.05
N GLY A 41 -9.08 15.56 -20.54
CA GLY A 41 -7.89 15.20 -19.78
C GLY A 41 -8.08 14.04 -18.79
N MET A 42 -9.26 13.86 -18.20
CA MET A 42 -9.48 12.80 -17.21
C MET A 42 -9.74 11.43 -17.86
N LYS A 43 -9.14 10.40 -17.27
CA LYS A 43 -9.34 9.00 -17.63
C LYS A 43 -9.88 8.20 -16.46
N VAL A 44 -10.63 7.17 -16.78
CA VAL A 44 -11.12 6.15 -15.85
C VAL A 44 -10.56 4.81 -16.27
N GLY A 45 -10.33 3.94 -15.30
CA GLY A 45 -9.75 2.63 -15.52
C GLY A 45 -10.05 1.74 -14.34
N CYS A 46 -9.53 0.53 -14.41
CA CYS A 46 -9.76 -0.48 -13.38
C CYS A 46 -9.13 -0.12 -12.04
N MET A 47 -7.93 0.45 -12.09
CA MET A 47 -7.25 0.99 -10.92
C MET A 47 -7.31 2.53 -10.98
N PRO A 48 -7.80 3.19 -9.92
CA PRO A 48 -7.80 4.64 -9.83
C PRO A 48 -6.41 5.25 -10.02
N TYR A 49 -5.36 4.55 -9.55
CA TYR A 49 -3.98 4.97 -9.70
C TYR A 49 -3.55 5.01 -11.18
N ASP A 50 -3.75 3.92 -11.94
CA ASP A 50 -3.36 3.87 -13.36
C ASP A 50 -4.15 4.88 -14.20
N ALA A 51 -5.45 5.00 -13.90
CA ALA A 51 -6.31 5.98 -14.52
C ALA A 51 -5.85 7.40 -14.21
N PHE A 52 -5.48 7.66 -12.96
CA PHE A 52 -4.95 8.93 -12.52
C PHE A 52 -3.65 9.24 -13.24
N MET A 53 -2.64 8.35 -13.23
CA MET A 53 -1.34 8.52 -13.93
C MET A 53 -1.50 8.82 -15.42
N ALA A 54 -2.49 8.19 -16.06
CA ALA A 54 -2.74 8.36 -17.49
C ALA A 54 -3.56 9.62 -17.83
N SER A 55 -4.08 10.33 -16.82
CA SER A 55 -4.92 11.52 -16.97
C SER A 55 -4.09 12.82 -17.07
N ASN A 56 -4.75 13.88 -17.51
CA ASN A 56 -4.31 15.27 -17.48
C ASN A 56 -5.30 16.09 -16.64
N LEU A 57 -4.83 17.21 -16.07
CA LEU A 57 -5.62 18.09 -15.19
C LEU A 57 -6.23 19.31 -15.93
N GLU A 58 -6.33 19.24 -17.26
CA GLU A 58 -6.77 20.35 -18.12
C GLU A 58 -8.13 20.95 -17.72
N CYS A 59 -9.07 20.10 -17.29
CA CYS A 59 -10.42 20.55 -16.91
C CYS A 59 -10.39 21.60 -15.79
N PHE A 60 -9.41 21.52 -14.87
CA PHE A 60 -9.29 22.45 -13.75
C PHE A 60 -8.89 23.87 -14.17
N PHE A 61 -8.36 24.06 -15.37
CA PHE A 61 -8.02 25.38 -15.92
C PHE A 61 -9.16 25.99 -16.76
N SER A 62 -10.21 25.22 -17.04
CA SER A 62 -11.34 25.65 -17.87
C SER A 62 -12.59 25.88 -17.03
N ALA A 63 -13.06 27.13 -16.99
CA ALA A 63 -14.30 27.50 -16.32
C ALA A 63 -15.51 26.71 -16.86
N THR A 64 -15.56 26.52 -18.18
CA THR A 64 -16.64 25.79 -18.85
C THR A 64 -16.63 24.31 -18.47
N CYS A 65 -15.44 23.69 -18.40
CA CYS A 65 -15.33 22.30 -17.97
C CYS A 65 -15.76 22.13 -16.53
N LEU A 66 -15.21 22.93 -15.62
CA LEU A 66 -15.54 22.89 -14.19
C LEU A 66 -17.03 23.09 -13.93
N ASN A 67 -17.65 24.08 -14.57
CA ASN A 67 -19.08 24.34 -14.40
C ASN A 67 -19.96 23.21 -14.97
N ASN A 68 -19.53 22.57 -16.07
CA ASN A 68 -20.25 21.42 -16.61
C ASN A 68 -20.10 20.19 -15.71
N THR A 69 -18.92 19.95 -15.12
CA THR A 69 -18.74 18.87 -14.14
C THR A 69 -19.48 19.11 -12.84
N ALA A 70 -19.58 20.36 -12.39
CA ALA A 70 -20.26 20.74 -11.14
C ALA A 70 -21.71 20.25 -11.13
N LYS A 71 -22.44 20.47 -12.22
CA LYS A 71 -23.86 20.10 -12.39
C LYS A 71 -24.18 18.64 -12.06
N TRP A 72 -23.19 17.75 -12.19
CA TRP A 72 -23.37 16.30 -12.02
C TRP A 72 -22.77 15.76 -10.73
N ILE A 73 -21.89 16.53 -10.07
CA ILE A 73 -21.15 16.09 -8.88
C ILE A 73 -21.69 16.80 -7.62
N SER A 74 -22.23 18.03 -7.75
CA SER A 74 -22.52 18.86 -6.60
C SER A 74 -23.93 18.62 -6.04
N SER A 75 -23.99 18.04 -4.84
CA SER A 75 -24.96 18.37 -3.80
C SER A 75 -24.64 19.71 -3.09
N LEU A 76 -23.53 20.35 -3.45
CA LEU A 76 -23.04 21.60 -2.88
C LEU A 76 -23.63 22.84 -3.58
N PRO A 77 -23.81 23.96 -2.85
CA PRO A 77 -24.27 25.21 -3.44
C PRO A 77 -23.22 25.80 -4.40
N PRO A 78 -23.63 26.59 -5.42
CA PRO A 78 -22.73 27.15 -6.43
C PRO A 78 -21.60 28.04 -5.88
N SER A 79 -21.74 28.59 -4.67
CA SER A 79 -20.76 29.46 -4.02
C SER A 79 -19.47 28.75 -3.59
N ASP A 80 -19.56 27.45 -3.33
CA ASP A 80 -18.47 26.67 -2.74
C ASP A 80 -17.69 25.89 -3.80
N TRP A 81 -18.06 26.03 -5.07
CA TRP A 81 -17.40 25.34 -6.17
C TRP A 81 -16.01 25.93 -6.46
N PRO A 82 -14.98 25.10 -6.68
CA PRO A 82 -13.65 25.57 -7.00
C PRO A 82 -13.65 26.46 -8.25
N LYS A 83 -12.95 27.59 -8.14
CA LYS A 83 -12.67 28.50 -9.26
C LYS A 83 -11.64 27.88 -10.20
N PRO A 84 -11.69 28.18 -11.51
CA PRO A 84 -10.68 27.70 -12.46
C PRO A 84 -9.29 28.19 -12.06
N LEU A 85 -8.29 27.31 -12.20
CA LEU A 85 -6.89 27.66 -11.98
C LEU A 85 -6.39 28.58 -13.09
N ASN A 86 -5.41 29.42 -12.74
CA ASN A 86 -4.77 30.32 -13.69
C ASN A 86 -3.56 29.62 -14.34
N SER A 87 -3.67 29.35 -15.65
CA SER A 87 -2.59 28.75 -16.44
C SER A 87 -1.37 29.67 -16.58
N SER A 88 -1.53 30.99 -16.39
CA SER A 88 -0.42 31.96 -16.50
C SER A 88 0.54 31.91 -15.31
N VAL A 89 0.16 31.25 -14.22
CA VAL A 89 1.01 31.07 -13.03
C VAL A 89 1.93 29.86 -13.18
N LEU A 90 1.60 28.92 -14.06
CA LEU A 90 2.43 27.73 -14.29
C LEU A 90 3.77 28.13 -14.89
N MET A 91 4.86 27.64 -14.29
CA MET A 91 6.22 27.88 -14.79
C MET A 91 6.83 26.63 -15.41
N ASN A 92 6.62 25.46 -14.81
CA ASN A 92 7.30 24.22 -15.20
C ASN A 92 6.37 23.20 -15.87
N PHE A 93 5.06 23.32 -15.68
CA PHE A 93 4.07 22.43 -16.30
C PHE A 93 3.20 23.16 -17.31
N LEU A 94 2.63 22.39 -18.25
CA LEU A 94 1.52 22.85 -19.07
C LEU A 94 0.20 22.33 -18.48
N PRO A 95 -0.94 23.02 -18.71
CA PRO A 95 -2.26 22.53 -18.30
C PRO A 95 -2.60 21.13 -18.82
N ASN A 96 -1.99 20.72 -19.96
CA ASN A 96 -2.14 19.42 -20.60
C ASN A 96 -1.04 18.41 -20.28
N ALA A 97 -0.20 18.70 -19.27
CA ALA A 97 0.77 17.73 -18.79
C ALA A 97 0.05 16.51 -18.19
N SER A 98 0.62 15.32 -18.41
CA SER A 98 0.16 14.12 -17.72
C SER A 98 0.45 14.22 -16.24
N THR A 99 -0.49 13.77 -15.42
CA THR A 99 -0.32 13.69 -13.96
C THR A 99 0.90 12.86 -13.57
N SER A 100 1.27 11.83 -14.34
CA SER A 100 2.50 11.07 -14.14
C SER A 100 3.73 11.98 -14.16
N SER A 101 3.83 12.86 -15.16
CA SER A 101 4.96 13.79 -15.31
C SER A 101 5.00 14.83 -14.20
N ILE A 102 3.83 15.23 -13.67
CA ILE A 102 3.73 16.17 -12.55
C ILE A 102 4.17 15.49 -11.25
N LEU A 103 3.79 14.22 -11.04
CA LEU A 103 4.18 13.44 -9.87
C LEU A 103 5.65 13.06 -9.85
N ASP A 104 6.24 12.77 -11.01
CA ASP A 104 7.69 12.52 -11.13
C ASP A 104 8.52 13.72 -10.65
N GLN A 105 7.92 14.92 -10.67
CA GLN A 105 8.50 16.17 -10.15
C GLN A 105 7.90 16.57 -8.78
N TYR A 106 7.35 15.60 -8.05
CA TYR A 106 6.80 15.78 -6.70
C TYR A 106 5.69 16.83 -6.59
N LEU A 107 4.96 17.11 -7.68
CA LEU A 107 3.93 18.16 -7.76
C LEU A 107 4.47 19.58 -7.52
N ILE A 108 5.78 19.81 -7.68
CA ILE A 108 6.40 21.10 -7.39
C ILE A 108 6.52 21.92 -8.68
N ASP A 109 5.62 22.89 -8.86
CA ASP A 109 5.67 23.81 -10.00
C ASP A 109 6.62 25.00 -9.77
N GLN A 110 6.74 25.51 -8.54
CA GLN A 110 7.64 26.62 -8.23
C GLN A 110 8.37 26.43 -6.90
N TRP A 111 9.70 26.55 -6.94
CA TRP A 111 10.55 26.61 -5.75
C TRP A 111 10.69 28.07 -5.30
N HIS A 112 9.97 28.44 -4.25
CA HIS A 112 10.16 29.72 -3.59
C HIS A 112 11.22 29.57 -2.50
N ASN A 113 12.40 30.17 -2.69
CA ASN A 113 13.53 30.10 -1.75
C ASN A 113 13.34 30.97 -0.49
N THR A 114 12.31 31.82 -0.47
CA THR A 114 11.94 32.68 0.65
C THR A 114 10.57 32.26 1.17
N LYS A 115 10.52 31.16 1.92
CA LYS A 115 9.30 30.73 2.62
C LYS A 115 9.52 30.92 4.11
N ASN A 116 8.76 31.85 4.70
CA ASN A 116 8.70 31.98 6.14
C ASN A 116 7.64 31.02 6.66
N TYR A 117 8.08 29.93 7.29
CA TYR A 117 7.19 28.93 7.89
C TYR A 117 6.86 29.22 9.35
N SER A 118 7.19 30.40 9.88
CA SER A 118 6.98 30.75 11.29
C SER A 118 5.52 30.57 11.70
N ASP A 119 4.56 30.99 10.87
CA ASP A 119 3.13 30.84 11.17
C ASP A 119 2.68 29.38 11.22
N TYR A 120 3.22 28.54 10.33
CA TYR A 120 2.98 27.10 10.34
C TYR A 120 3.55 26.45 11.60
N PHE A 121 4.79 26.78 11.97
CA PHE A 121 5.41 26.26 13.19
C PHE A 121 4.73 26.78 14.47
N ASN A 122 4.26 28.03 14.48
CA ASN A 122 3.48 28.60 15.58
C ASN A 122 2.14 27.88 15.73
N PHE A 123 1.49 27.53 14.62
CA PHE A 123 0.25 26.75 14.65
C PHE A 123 0.50 25.29 15.08
N CYS A 124 1.61 24.71 14.66
CA CYS A 124 2.02 23.34 14.99
C CYS A 124 2.85 23.21 16.27
N ALA A 125 2.96 24.28 17.07
CA ALA A 125 3.59 24.25 18.40
C ALA A 125 2.48 24.28 19.48
N PRO A 126 1.72 23.19 19.66
CA PRO A 126 0.78 23.13 20.76
C PRO A 126 1.53 23.25 22.08
N THR A 127 0.96 24.01 23.02
CA THR A 127 1.53 24.20 24.36
C THR A 127 1.62 22.90 25.16
N GLU A 128 0.77 21.92 24.81
CA GLU A 128 0.66 20.62 25.45
C GLU A 128 0.55 19.54 24.37
N CYS A 129 1.45 18.55 24.39
CA CYS A 129 1.39 17.41 23.48
C CYS A 129 0.45 16.35 24.04
N THR A 130 -0.80 16.31 23.56
CA THR A 130 -1.71 15.20 23.86
C THR A 130 -1.47 14.06 22.89
N TYR A 131 -0.94 12.94 23.39
CA TYR A 131 -0.88 11.69 22.64
C TYR A 131 -2.11 10.84 23.00
N THR A 132 -2.86 10.44 21.99
CA THR A 132 -3.91 9.42 22.15
C THR A 132 -3.23 8.05 22.12
N VAL A 133 -3.14 7.41 23.29
CA VAL A 133 -2.79 5.99 23.34
C VAL A 133 -4.03 5.23 22.89
N GLU A 134 -4.08 4.84 21.63
CA GLU A 134 -5.05 3.88 21.10
C GLU A 134 -4.84 2.53 21.82
N GLN A 135 -5.47 2.34 22.97
CA GLN A 135 -5.49 1.07 23.67
C GLN A 135 -6.45 0.12 22.95
N TYR A 136 -5.98 -0.51 21.89
CA TYR A 136 -6.69 -1.62 21.26
C TYR A 136 -6.83 -2.76 22.27
N ASN A 137 -8.02 -2.83 22.87
CA ASN A 137 -8.56 -3.93 23.67
C ASN A 137 -7.50 -4.76 24.42
N SER A 138 -6.68 -4.09 25.24
CA SER A 138 -5.51 -4.67 25.90
C SER A 138 -5.85 -5.96 26.66
N PHE A 139 -7.10 -6.07 27.13
CA PHE A 139 -7.63 -7.26 27.77
C PHE A 139 -7.63 -8.51 26.88
N ILE A 140 -8.11 -8.41 25.64
CA ILE A 140 -8.13 -9.56 24.70
C ILE A 140 -6.71 -9.98 24.35
N TYR A 141 -5.82 -9.00 24.14
CA TYR A 141 -4.41 -9.28 23.86
C TYR A 141 -3.73 -10.02 25.02
N ILE A 142 -3.93 -9.58 26.26
CA ILE A 142 -3.39 -10.26 27.45
C ILE A 142 -3.94 -11.69 27.56
N LEU A 143 -5.24 -11.89 27.31
CA LEU A 143 -5.86 -13.21 27.38
C LEU A 143 -5.31 -14.16 26.30
N THR A 144 -5.19 -13.69 25.05
CA THR A 144 -4.61 -14.48 23.95
C THR A 144 -3.14 -14.82 24.23
N LEU A 145 -2.38 -13.91 24.84
CA LEU A 145 -0.98 -14.15 25.20
C LEU A 145 -0.85 -15.18 26.32
N LEU A 146 -1.73 -15.18 27.32
CA LEU A 146 -1.78 -16.22 28.35
C LEU A 146 -2.14 -17.58 27.76
N ILE A 147 -3.21 -17.67 26.96
CA ILE A 147 -3.62 -18.94 26.34
C ILE A 147 -2.54 -19.47 25.39
N GLY A 148 -1.95 -18.59 24.57
CA GLY A 148 -0.90 -18.93 23.62
C GLY A 148 0.39 -19.37 24.30
N SER A 149 0.79 -18.72 25.40
CA SER A 149 2.01 -19.09 26.14
C SER A 149 1.86 -20.41 26.89
N TYR A 150 0.73 -20.65 27.57
CA TYR A 150 0.48 -21.93 28.23
C TYR A 150 0.40 -23.09 27.22
N GLY A 151 -0.35 -22.91 26.12
CA GLY A 151 -0.45 -23.93 25.07
C GLY A 151 0.88 -24.18 24.36
N GLY A 152 1.59 -23.11 24.00
CA GLY A 152 2.88 -23.17 23.30
C GLY A 152 3.98 -23.81 24.15
N LEU A 153 4.01 -23.55 25.46
CA LEU A 153 4.99 -24.14 26.36
C LEU A 153 4.79 -25.65 26.50
N ILE A 154 3.53 -26.11 26.62
CA ILE A 154 3.22 -27.54 26.75
C ILE A 154 3.56 -28.29 25.46
N VAL A 155 3.16 -27.75 24.31
CA VAL A 155 3.45 -28.37 23.00
C VAL A 155 4.94 -28.33 22.72
N GLY A 156 5.59 -27.19 22.95
CA GLY A 156 7.03 -27.02 22.76
C GLY A 156 7.84 -28.02 23.61
N LEU A 157 7.49 -28.18 24.89
CA LEU A 157 8.18 -29.12 25.76
C LEU A 157 7.98 -30.58 25.33
N ARG A 158 6.76 -30.95 24.90
CA ARG A 158 6.47 -32.30 24.36
C ARG A 158 7.24 -32.60 23.07
N THR A 159 7.46 -31.59 22.22
CA THR A 159 8.21 -31.76 20.97
C THR A 159 9.72 -31.77 21.21
N ILE A 160 10.22 -30.96 22.13
CA ILE A 160 11.65 -30.85 22.43
C ILE A 160 12.15 -32.06 23.24
N ALA A 161 11.34 -32.62 24.15
CA ALA A 161 11.73 -33.77 24.97
C ALA A 161 12.27 -34.99 24.16
N PRO A 162 11.57 -35.52 23.14
CA PRO A 162 12.08 -36.64 22.36
C PRO A 162 13.31 -36.27 21.52
N LEU A 163 13.41 -35.02 21.04
CA LEU A 163 14.57 -34.53 20.30
C LEU A 163 15.84 -34.52 21.19
N ILE A 164 15.71 -34.07 22.45
CA ILE A 164 16.83 -34.09 23.41
C ILE A 164 17.27 -35.53 23.69
N VAL A 165 16.33 -36.46 23.87
CA VAL A 165 16.66 -37.88 24.12
C VAL A 165 17.36 -38.50 22.91
N GLN A 166 16.88 -38.26 21.70
CA GLN A 166 17.53 -38.77 20.49
C GLN A 166 18.92 -38.16 20.29
N CYS A 167 19.06 -36.84 20.43
CA CYS A 167 20.35 -36.15 20.33
C CYS A 167 21.35 -36.64 21.39
N SER A 168 20.91 -36.77 22.65
CA SER A 168 21.78 -37.27 23.73
C SER A 168 22.23 -38.71 23.47
N GLN A 169 21.35 -39.59 22.98
CA GLN A 169 21.73 -40.95 22.61
C GLN A 169 22.72 -41.00 21.43
N ILE A 170 22.51 -40.16 20.41
CA ILE A 170 23.43 -40.06 19.26
C ILE A 170 24.80 -39.55 19.72
N ILE A 171 24.83 -38.51 20.55
CA ILE A 171 26.06 -37.94 21.11
C ILE A 171 26.78 -38.98 21.98
N TYR A 172 26.07 -39.70 22.84
CA TYR A 172 26.67 -40.73 23.70
C TYR A 172 27.29 -41.87 22.88
N ARG A 173 26.64 -42.28 21.78
CA ARG A 173 27.17 -43.28 20.83
C ARG A 173 28.41 -42.76 20.08
N TRP A 174 28.39 -41.50 19.65
CA TRP A 174 29.54 -40.85 19.00
C TRP A 174 30.75 -40.73 19.95
N LEU A 175 30.51 -40.40 21.23
CA LEU A 175 31.56 -40.30 22.24
C LEU A 175 32.18 -41.66 22.55
N LEU A 176 31.38 -42.72 22.70
CA LEU A 176 31.88 -44.07 22.94
C LEU A 176 32.69 -44.64 21.76
N GLN A 177 32.30 -44.34 20.52
CA GLN A 177 33.06 -44.76 19.34
C GLN A 177 34.43 -44.07 19.26
N LYS A 178 34.52 -42.79 19.66
CA LYS A 178 35.78 -42.04 19.67
C LYS A 178 36.82 -42.70 20.58
N THR A 179 36.40 -43.16 21.77
CA THR A 179 37.26 -43.85 22.74
C THR A 179 37.84 -45.16 22.19
N GLN A 180 37.13 -45.88 21.31
CA GLN A 180 37.61 -47.12 20.70
C GLN A 180 38.67 -46.88 19.61
N THR A 181 38.54 -45.82 18.82
CA THR A 181 39.54 -45.43 17.81
C THR A 181 40.86 -44.94 18.41
N ASP A 182 40.82 -44.30 19.57
CA ASP A 182 42.03 -43.85 20.29
C ASP A 182 42.79 -45.03 20.90
N VAL A 183 42.09 -46.08 21.35
CA VAL A 183 42.70 -47.32 21.88
C VAL A 183 43.36 -48.15 20.76
N HIS A 184 42.74 -48.25 19.57
CA HIS A 184 43.31 -49.00 18.45
C HIS A 184 44.54 -48.31 17.82
N SER A 185 44.59 -46.99 17.83
CA SER A 185 45.76 -46.21 17.38
C SER A 185 46.92 -46.25 18.39
N ALA A 186 46.63 -46.27 19.70
CA ALA A 186 47.65 -46.45 20.75
C ALA A 186 48.31 -47.86 20.73
N GLN A 187 47.53 -48.91 20.45
CA GLN A 187 48.08 -50.27 20.31
C GLN A 187 48.98 -50.43 19.07
N LYS A 188 48.69 -49.73 17.97
CA LYS A 188 49.50 -49.76 16.75
C LYS A 188 50.89 -49.12 16.93
N GLN A 189 51.03 -48.12 17.80
CA GLN A 189 52.33 -47.51 18.12
C GLN A 189 53.20 -48.40 19.04
N GLN A 190 52.59 -49.16 19.96
CA GLN A 190 53.34 -50.08 20.84
C GLN A 190 53.86 -51.35 20.14
N GLY A 191 53.28 -51.73 19.00
CA GLY A 191 53.78 -52.83 18.16
C GLY A 191 54.98 -52.49 17.28
N ILE A 192 55.27 -51.20 17.04
CA ILE A 192 56.36 -50.75 16.16
C ILE A 192 57.68 -50.53 16.95
N ILE A 193 57.61 -50.31 18.26
CA ILE A 193 58.79 -50.05 19.12
C ILE A 193 59.40 -51.36 19.66
N LYS A 194 58.75 -52.53 19.46
CA LYS A 194 59.22 -53.85 19.92
C LYS A 194 59.87 -54.71 18.81
N LYS A 195 60.39 -54.11 17.74
CA LYS A 195 61.03 -54.84 16.64
C LYS A 195 62.46 -54.39 16.40
#